data_AF-A0A841P9U0-F1
#
_entry.id   AF-A0A841P9U0-F1
#
_cell.length_a   1.000
_cell.length_b   1.000
_cell.length_c   1.000
_cell.angle_alpha   90.00
_cell.angle_beta   90.00
_cell.angle_gamma   90.00
#
_symmetry.space_group_name_H-M   'P 1'
#
loop_
_entity.id
_entity.type
_entity.pdbx_description
1 polymer ?
#
loop_
_entity_poly.entity_id
_entity_poly.type
_entity_poly.pdbx_seq_one_letter_code
_entity_poly.pdbx_strand_id
1 'polypeptide(L)'
;MKNNREISRDGCLLTVSIPMAIRKRGGRKLVVTPAGAEAWAPSRPRIDNTLLRALVQAFHWQHKLESGQHATISELAEAQKLDRSFVSTCFD
;
A
#
# COMPACT_ATOMS: atom_id res chain seq x y z
N MET A 1 -11.41 7.98 33.84
CA MET A 1 -10.59 8.67 32.81
C MET A 1 -9.73 9.72 33.50
N LYS A 2 -8.40 9.66 33.38
CA LYS A 2 -7.52 10.69 33.97
C LYS A 2 -7.56 11.93 33.08
N ASN A 3 -7.84 13.09 33.66
CA ASN A 3 -7.82 14.37 32.95
C ASN A 3 -6.37 14.65 32.52
N ASN A 4 -6.14 14.76 31.21
CA ASN A 4 -4.83 14.91 30.58
C ASN A 4 -4.40 16.37 30.37
N ARG A 5 -5.06 17.30 31.08
CA ARG A 5 -4.82 18.73 30.99
C ARG A 5 -4.60 19.32 32.39
N GLU A 6 -3.49 20.01 32.55
CA GLU A 6 -3.13 20.75 33.76
C GLU A 6 -3.11 22.24 33.43
N ILE A 7 -3.83 23.03 34.22
CA ILE A 7 -3.92 24.49 34.06
C ILE A 7 -3.24 25.11 35.27
N SER A 8 -2.22 25.94 35.03
CA SER A 8 -1.59 26.71 36.12
C SER A 8 -2.62 27.66 36.73
N ARG A 9 -2.58 27.82 38.06
CA ARG A 9 -3.55 28.65 38.80
C ARG A 9 -3.53 30.12 38.39
N ASP A 10 -2.41 30.57 37.83
CA ASP A 10 -2.23 31.93 37.31
C ASP A 10 -2.90 32.13 35.92
N GLY A 11 -3.49 31.09 35.35
CA GLY A 11 -4.16 31.11 34.03
C GLY A 11 -3.21 31.24 32.83
N CYS A 12 -1.91 31.37 33.08
CA CYS A 12 -0.91 31.67 32.06
C CYS A 12 -0.41 30.43 31.30
N LEU A 13 -0.53 29.23 31.88
CA LEU A 13 0.02 28.00 31.29
C LEU A 13 -1.02 26.87 31.26
N LEU A 14 -1.21 26.29 30.08
CA LEU A 14 -1.99 25.07 29.84
C LEU A 14 -1.05 23.98 29.33
N THR A 15 -0.89 22.92 30.11
CA THR A 15 -0.11 21.74 29.74
C THR A 15 -1.06 20.61 29.32
N VAL A 16 -0.89 20.10 28.10
CA VAL A 16 -1.69 18.98 27.57
C VAL A 16 -0.78 17.79 27.30
N SER A 17 -1.08 16.65 27.93
CA SER A 17 -0.39 15.39 27.67
C SER A 17 -1.13 14.59 26.61
N ILE A 18 -0.48 14.40 25.46
CA ILE A 18 -1.05 13.69 24.30
C ILE A 18 -0.32 12.35 24.18
N PRO A 19 -0.99 11.22 24.50
CA PRO A 19 -0.40 9.91 24.26
C PRO A 19 -0.32 9.66 22.75
N MET A 20 0.89 9.65 22.19
CA MET A 20 1.13 9.32 20.79
C MET A 20 2.39 8.46 20.64
N ALA A 21 2.39 7.55 19.67
CA ALA A 21 3.56 6.76 19.34
C ALA A 21 3.98 7.00 17.89
N ILE A 22 5.29 7.07 17.61
CA ILE A 22 5.82 7.20 16.26
C ILE A 22 6.47 5.88 15.87
N ARG A 23 6.03 5.27 14.77
CA ARG A 23 6.62 4.03 14.23
C ARG A 23 7.13 4.28 12.81
N LYS A 24 8.03 3.42 12.33
CA LYS A 24 8.48 3.42 10.93
C LYS A 24 7.92 2.20 10.19
N ARG A 25 7.33 2.41 9.01
CA ARG A 25 6.89 1.34 8.10
C ARG A 25 7.37 1.65 6.69
N GLY A 26 8.18 0.75 6.11
CA GLY A 26 8.76 0.93 4.77
C GLY A 26 9.57 2.22 4.61
N GLY A 27 10.34 2.60 5.64
CA GLY A 27 11.15 3.83 5.66
C GLY A 27 10.40 5.12 6.03
N ARG A 28 9.07 5.09 6.13
CA ARG A 28 8.25 6.28 6.43
C ARG A 28 7.83 6.33 7.90
N LYS A 29 7.88 7.52 8.51
CA LYS A 29 7.37 7.76 9.87
C LYS A 29 5.84 7.77 9.86
N LEU A 30 5.23 7.15 10.86
CA LEU A 30 3.79 7.00 11.02
C LEU A 30 3.41 7.33 12.46
N VAL A 31 2.46 8.24 12.64
CA VAL A 31 1.87 8.56 13.94
C VAL A 31 0.80 7.52 14.24
N VAL A 32 0.97 6.78 15.33
CA VAL A 32 0.06 5.72 15.78
C VAL A 32 -0.84 6.30 16.85
N THR A 33 -2.13 6.33 16.54
CA THR A 33 -3.21 6.68 17.46
C THR A 33 -3.33 5.62 18.56
N PRO A 34 -3.54 6.00 19.84
CA PRO A 34 -3.81 5.05 20.92
C PRO A 34 -5.02 4.15 20.63
N ALA A 35 -5.00 2.92 21.14
CA ALA A 35 -6.11 1.99 20.96
C ALA A 35 -7.43 2.58 21.49
N GLY A 36 -8.48 2.56 20.67
CA GLY A 36 -9.81 3.06 21.03
C GLY A 36 -10.10 4.52 20.67
N ALA A 37 -9.13 5.27 20.12
CA ALA A 37 -9.38 6.59 19.56
C ALA A 37 -9.60 6.50 18.04
N GLU A 38 -10.60 7.24 17.53
CA GLU A 38 -10.85 7.33 16.09
C GLU A 38 -9.61 7.83 15.35
N ALA A 39 -9.34 7.24 14.18
CA ALA A 39 -8.21 7.64 13.37
C ALA A 39 -8.42 9.09 12.90
N TRP A 40 -7.57 10.01 13.36
CA TRP A 40 -7.61 11.44 13.00
C TRP A 40 -7.62 11.67 11.48
N ALA A 41 -6.97 10.78 10.73
CA ALA A 41 -6.96 10.81 9.27
C ALA A 41 -7.48 9.48 8.71
N PRO A 42 -8.23 9.51 7.59
CA PRO A 42 -8.60 8.30 6.89
C PRO A 42 -7.33 7.53 6.52
N SER A 43 -7.36 6.22 6.76
CA SER A 43 -6.26 5.34 6.35
C SER A 43 -6.04 5.52 4.85
N ARG A 44 -4.81 5.84 4.43
CA ARG A 44 -4.48 5.94 3.01
C ARG A 44 -4.92 4.65 2.31
N PRO A 45 -5.58 4.73 1.14
CA PRO A 45 -5.96 3.55 0.38
C PRO A 45 -4.74 2.64 0.19
N ARG A 46 -4.88 1.40 0.66
CA ARG A 46 -3.88 0.36 0.48
C ARG A 46 -4.02 -0.14 -0.96
N ILE A 47 -3.29 0.49 -1.86
CA ILE A 47 -3.17 0.00 -3.22
C ILE A 47 -2.23 -1.21 -3.19
N ASP A 48 -2.74 -2.37 -3.59
CA ASP A 48 -1.89 -3.53 -3.79
C ASP A 48 -1.12 -3.36 -5.10
N ASN A 49 0.12 -2.88 -4.98
CA ASN A 49 1.01 -2.69 -6.12
C ASN A 49 1.32 -4.02 -6.83
N THR A 50 1.24 -5.15 -6.13
CA THR A 50 1.47 -6.48 -6.71
C THR A 50 0.35 -6.81 -7.67
N LEU A 51 -0.90 -6.60 -7.23
CA LEU A 51 -2.09 -6.80 -8.05
C LEU A 51 -2.11 -5.84 -9.25
N LEU A 52 -1.80 -4.56 -9.04
CA LEU A 52 -1.71 -3.60 -10.15
C LEU A 52 -0.64 -3.99 -11.17
N ARG A 53 0.55 -4.41 -10.71
CA ARG A 53 1.61 -4.86 -11.63
C ARG A 53 1.20 -6.10 -12.40
N ALA A 54 0.54 -7.07 -11.75
CA ALA A 54 0.03 -8.26 -12.42
C ALA A 54 -0.99 -7.90 -13.51
N LEU A 55 -1.95 -7.03 -13.21
CA LEU A 55 -2.94 -6.56 -14.20
C LEU A 55 -2.29 -5.85 -15.38
N VAL A 56 -1.42 -4.88 -15.12
CA VAL A 56 -0.70 -4.15 -16.17
C VAL A 56 0.11 -5.12 -17.03
N GLN A 57 0.75 -6.11 -16.40
CA GLN A 57 1.57 -7.08 -17.12
C GLN A 57 0.74 -8.01 -18.01
N ALA A 58 -0.42 -8.46 -17.54
CA ALA A 58 -1.35 -9.30 -18.31
C ALA A 58 -1.86 -8.55 -19.55
N PHE A 59 -2.34 -7.32 -19.40
CA PHE A 59 -2.78 -6.50 -20.52
C PHE A 59 -1.65 -6.18 -21.51
N HIS A 60 -0.44 -5.91 -21.01
CA HIS A 60 0.72 -5.69 -21.87
C HIS A 60 1.04 -6.92 -22.72
N TRP A 61 0.92 -8.12 -22.15
CA TRP A 61 1.11 -9.37 -22.89
C TRP A 61 -0.02 -9.63 -23.89
N GLN A 62 -1.27 -9.38 -23.50
CA GLN A 62 -2.41 -9.47 -24.40
C GLN A 62 -2.18 -8.60 -25.64
N HIS A 63 -1.79 -7.35 -25.44
CA HIS A 63 -1.52 -6.42 -26.53
C HIS A 63 -0.37 -6.88 -27.44
N LYS A 64 0.66 -7.52 -26.87
CA LYS A 64 1.77 -8.09 -27.66
C LYS A 64 1.36 -9.28 -28.53
N LEU A 65 0.44 -10.10 -28.05
CA LEU A 65 -0.14 -11.20 -28.84
C LEU A 65 -1.07 -10.66 -29.93
N GLU A 66 -1.93 -9.69 -29.60
CA GLU A 66 -2.86 -9.06 -30.55
C GLU A 66 -2.15 -8.26 -31.65
N SER A 67 -1.04 -7.61 -31.33
CA SER A 67 -0.21 -6.89 -32.31
C SER A 67 0.63 -7.81 -33.19
N GLY A 68 0.59 -9.13 -32.98
CA GLY A 68 1.34 -10.12 -33.75
C GLY A 68 2.85 -10.06 -33.53
N GLN A 69 3.33 -9.35 -32.50
CA GLN A 69 4.76 -9.29 -32.15
C GLN A 69 5.30 -10.62 -31.65
N HIS A 70 4.42 -11.45 -31.06
CA HIS A 70 4.72 -12.84 -30.69
C HIS A 70 3.58 -13.73 -31.20
N ALA A 71 3.93 -14.82 -31.88
CA ALA A 71 2.94 -15.69 -32.51
C ALA A 71 2.34 -16.71 -31.53
N THR A 72 3.05 -17.01 -30.43
CA THR A 72 2.63 -18.04 -29.47
C THR A 72 2.93 -17.65 -28.02
N ILE A 73 2.15 -18.23 -27.09
CA ILE A 73 2.32 -18.07 -25.64
C ILE A 73 3.72 -18.53 -25.19
N SER A 74 4.30 -19.55 -25.85
CA SER A 74 5.65 -20.05 -25.55
C SER A 74 6.73 -18.99 -25.84
N GLU A 75 6.62 -18.30 -26.97
CA GLU A 75 7.56 -17.25 -27.37
C GLU A 75 7.48 -16.04 -26.42
N LEU A 76 6.27 -15.70 -25.96
CA LEU A 76 6.06 -14.65 -24.98
C LEU A 76 6.63 -15.02 -23.60
N ALA A 77 6.54 -16.29 -23.20
CA ALA A 77 7.12 -16.81 -21.97
C ALA A 77 8.66 -16.77 -21.99
N GLU A 78 9.28 -17.17 -23.12
CA GLU A 78 10.72 -17.08 -23.33
C GLU A 78 11.22 -15.62 -23.31
N ALA A 79 10.49 -14.70 -23.94
CA ALA A 79 10.81 -13.28 -23.94
C ALA A 79 10.74 -12.64 -22.54
N GLN A 80 9.88 -13.15 -21.66
CA GLN A 80 9.73 -12.69 -20.27
C GLN A 80 10.56 -13.48 -19.26
N LYS A 81 11.22 -14.56 -19.68
CA LYS A 81 11.93 -15.53 -18.81
C LYS A 81 11.02 -16.10 -17.72
N LEU A 82 9.75 -16.34 -18.06
CA LEU A 82 8.77 -16.94 -17.18
C LEU A 82 8.42 -18.34 -17.67
N ASP A 83 7.95 -19.20 -16.77
CA ASP A 83 7.45 -20.51 -17.16
C ASP A 83 6.14 -20.36 -17.94
N ARG A 84 5.94 -21.22 -18.96
CA ARG A 84 4.76 -21.21 -19.82
C ARG A 84 3.47 -21.37 -19.02
N SER A 85 3.51 -22.20 -17.98
CA SER A 85 2.38 -22.45 -17.08
C SER A 85 1.90 -21.16 -16.40
N PHE A 86 2.84 -20.31 -15.97
CA PHE A 86 2.53 -19.06 -15.28
C PHE A 86 1.84 -18.05 -16.20
N VAL A 87 2.32 -17.93 -17.43
CA VAL A 87 1.71 -17.05 -18.44
C VAL A 87 0.30 -17.55 -18.78
N SER A 88 0.12 -18.86 -18.95
CA SER A 88 -1.19 -19.45 -19.25
C SER A 88 -2.24 -19.16 -18.16
N THR A 89 -1.86 -19.23 -16.88
CA THR A 89 -2.78 -18.95 -15.75
C THR A 89 -3.20 -17.48 -15.66
N CYS A 90 -2.45 -16.55 -16.26
CA CYS A 90 -2.85 -15.14 -16.30
C CYS A 90 -3.86 -14.80 -17.41
N PHE A 91 -4.09 -15.72 -18.35
CA PHE A 91 -4.96 -15.51 -19.52
C PHE A 91 -6.27 -16.30 -19.46
N ASP A 92 -6.37 -17.30 -18.59
CA ASP A 92 -7.58 -18.06 -18.31
C ASP A 92 -8.46 -17.31 -17.30
#